data_AF-A0AA91IMJ2-F1
#
_entry.id   AF-A0AA91IMJ2-F1
#
_cell.length_a   1.000
_cell.length_b   1.000
_cell.length_c   1.000
_cell.angle_alpha   90.00
_cell.angle_beta   90.00
_cell.angle_gamma   90.00
#
_symmetry.space_group_name_H-M   'P 1'
#
loop_
_entity.id
_entity.type
_entity.pdbx_description
1 polymer ?
#
loop_
_entity_poly.entity_id
_entity_poly.type
_entity_poly.pdbx_seq_one_letter_code
_entity_poly.pdbx_strand_id
1 'polypeptide(L)' 'MAEEKFPYLKQATEPYHANPRPDNLLDALEALSDKAGGNTPEAHMIGGLISAAVMDDVNKDS' A
#
# COMPACT_ATOMS: atom_id res chain seq x y z
N MET A 1 4.45 21.15 -13.81
CA MET A 1 3.78 20.42 -12.70
C MET A 1 3.39 19.08 -13.27
N ALA A 2 4.19 18.03 -13.04
CA ALA A 2 3.86 16.71 -13.58
C ALA A 2 2.62 16.19 -12.84
N GLU A 3 1.55 15.92 -13.58
CA GLU A 3 0.39 15.20 -13.08
C GLU A 3 0.90 13.91 -12.43
N GLU A 4 0.68 13.74 -11.12
CA GLU A 4 1.13 12.55 -10.40
C GLU A 4 0.42 11.35 -11.02
N LYS A 5 1.15 10.61 -11.86
CA LYS A 5 0.65 9.49 -12.66
C LYS A 5 0.05 8.37 -11.81
N PHE A 6 0.33 8.38 -10.49
CA PHE A 6 -0.10 7.41 -9.50
C PHE A 6 -0.36 8.10 -8.13
N PRO A 7 -1.49 8.80 -7.96
CA PRO A 7 -1.80 9.55 -6.74
C PRO A 7 -2.09 8.65 -5.53
N TYR A 8 -2.63 7.45 -5.73
CA TYR A 8 -2.93 6.48 -4.67
C TYR A 8 -1.70 5.69 -4.26
N LEU A 9 -0.79 5.39 -5.20
CA LEU A 9 0.47 4.73 -4.87
C LEU A 9 1.30 5.58 -3.90
N LYS A 10 1.36 6.89 -4.12
CA LYS A 10 2.06 7.81 -3.20
C LYS A 10 1.45 7.75 -1.80
N GLN A 11 0.11 7.80 -1.72
CA GLN A 11 -0.62 7.67 -0.46
C GLN A 11 -0.44 6.31 0.21
N ALA A 12 -0.17 5.25 -0.56
CA ALA A 12 0.10 3.91 -0.04
C ALA A 12 1.53 3.78 0.50
N THR A 13 2.50 4.42 -0.15
CA THR A 13 3.92 4.34 0.25
C THR A 13 4.23 5.07 1.56
N GLU A 14 3.56 6.19 1.85
CA GLU A 14 3.77 6.95 3.09
C GLU A 14 3.54 6.13 4.37
N PRO A 15 2.35 5.52 4.59
CA PRO A 15 2.09 4.72 5.79
C PRO A 15 2.88 3.41 5.80
N TYR A 16 3.22 2.83 4.63
CA TYR A 16 4.02 1.62 4.55
C TYR A 16 5.45 1.81 5.08
N HIS A 17 6.04 2.98 4.84
CA HIS A 17 7.37 3.35 5.31
C HIS A 17 7.36 4.14 6.64
N ALA A 18 6.19 4.43 7.21
CA ALA A 18 6.09 5.06 8.51
C ALA A 18 6.68 4.17 9.62
N ASN A 19 7.29 4.79 10.62
CA ASN A 19 7.83 4.09 11.79
C ASN A 19 7.44 4.83 13.08
N PRO A 20 6.59 4.23 13.95
CA PRO A 20 5.98 2.91 13.82
C PRO A 20 5.00 2.84 12.64
N ARG A 21 4.88 1.65 12.03
CA ARG A 21 3.83 1.39 11.04
C ARG A 21 2.46 1.49 11.73
N PRO A 22 1.44 2.00 11.03
CA PRO A 22 0.09 2.05 11.58
C PRO A 22 -0.52 0.64 11.64
N ASP A 23 -1.28 0.35 12.71
CA ASP A 23 -1.92 -0.96 12.91
C ASP A 23 -2.95 -1.28 11.81
N ASN A 24 -3.53 -0.25 11.20
CA ASN A 24 -4.50 -0.36 10.10
C ASN A 24 -3.84 -0.23 8.71
N LEU A 25 -2.53 -0.51 8.60
CA LEU A 25 -1.80 -0.38 7.33
C LEU A 25 -2.43 -1.22 6.22
N LEU A 26 -2.76 -2.48 6.48
CA LEU A 26 -3.35 -3.38 5.49
C LEU A 26 -4.69 -2.85 4.98
N ASP A 27 -5.60 -2.47 5.89
CA ASP A 27 -6.89 -1.89 5.55
C ASP A 27 -6.73 -0.60 4.71
N ALA A 28 -5.75 0.23 5.04
CA ALA A 28 -5.47 1.47 4.32
C ALA A 28 -4.94 1.19 2.90
N LEU A 29 -4.08 0.20 2.73
CA LEU A 29 -3.55 -0.21 1.43
C LEU A 29 -4.63 -0.86 0.57
N GLU A 30 -5.48 -1.72 1.13
CA GLU A 30 -6.62 -2.32 0.42
C GLU A 30 -7.59 -1.24 -0.07
N ALA A 31 -7.96 -0.29 0.80
CA ALA A 31 -8.84 0.82 0.42
C ALA A 31 -8.23 1.70 -0.69
N LEU A 32 -6.91 1.86 -0.73
CA LEU A 32 -6.22 2.59 -1.80
C LEU A 32 -6.15 1.79 -3.10
N SER A 33 -5.93 0.48 -3.03
CA SER A 33 -5.98 -0.43 -4.18
C SER A 33 -7.35 -0.40 -4.85
N ASP A 34 -8.43 -0.45 -4.05
CA ASP A 34 -9.79 -0.38 -4.54
C ASP A 34 -10.10 0.97 -5.20
N LYS A 35 -9.65 2.08 -4.59
CA LYS A 35 -9.79 3.43 -5.15
C LYS A 35 -9.00 3.63 -6.45
N ALA A 36 -7.84 2.99 -6.57
CA ALA A 36 -7.06 2.97 -7.79
C ALA A 36 -7.71 2.13 -8.91
N GLY A 37 -8.69 1.29 -8.55
CA GLY A 37 -9.39 0.38 -9.45
C GLY A 37 -8.57 -0.88 -9.68
N GLY A 38 -9.02 -2.02 -9.15
CA GLY A 38 -8.24 -3.27 -9.03
C GLY A 38 -7.54 -3.82 -10.28
N ASN A 39 -7.93 -3.38 -11.48
CA ASN A 39 -7.28 -3.76 -12.75
C ASN A 39 -6.33 -2.69 -13.31
N THR A 40 -6.05 -1.61 -12.57
CA THR A 40 -5.09 -0.59 -13.00
C THR A 40 -3.67 -0.98 -12.60
N PRO A 41 -2.66 -0.51 -13.35
CA PRO A 41 -1.26 -0.69 -12.95
C PRO A 41 -0.97 -0.17 -11.54
N GLU A 42 -1.70 0.88 -11.12
CA GLU A 42 -1.57 1.47 -9.80
C GLU A 42 -2.05 0.53 -8.68
N ALA A 43 -3.24 -0.06 -8.85
CA ALA A 43 -3.76 -1.04 -7.90
C ALA A 43 -2.84 -2.27 -7.78
N HIS A 44 -2.25 -2.71 -8.89
CA HIS A 44 -1.28 -3.81 -8.87
C HIS A 44 -0.01 -3.48 -8.06
N MET A 45 0.49 -2.24 -8.17
CA MET A 45 1.64 -1.79 -7.36
C MET A 45 1.29 -1.72 -5.87
N ILE A 46 0.09 -1.24 -5.53
CA ILE A 46 -0.41 -1.21 -4.15
C ILE A 46 -0.59 -2.64 -3.61
N GLY A 47 -1.08 -3.58 -4.42
CA GLY A 47 -1.15 -5.01 -4.07
C GLY A 47 0.20 -5.63 -3.74
N GLY A 48 1.27 -5.16 -4.37
CA GLY A 48 2.65 -5.52 -4.00
C GLY A 48 3.02 -5.07 -2.58
N LEU A 49 2.63 -3.85 -2.19
CA LEU A 49 2.85 -3.33 -0.83
C LEU A 49 2.04 -4.12 0.20
N ILE A 50 0.80 -4.50 -0.12
CA ILE A 50 -0.03 -5.36 0.75
C ILE A 50 0.68 -6.69 0.99
N SER A 51 1.11 -7.36 -0.07
CA SER A 51 1.80 -8.65 0.04
C SER A 51 3.07 -8.57 0.88
N ALA A 52 3.85 -7.50 0.70
CA ALA A 52 5.06 -7.25 1.48
C ALA A 52 4.75 -6.97 2.96
N ALA A 53 3.72 -6.17 3.26
CA ALA A 53 3.29 -5.89 4.62
C ALA A 53 2.84 -7.17 5.35
N VAL A 54 2.06 -8.03 4.69
CA VAL A 54 1.64 -9.32 5.25
C VAL A 54 2.84 -10.24 5.53
N MET A 55 3.79 -10.32 4.61
CA MET A 55 5.01 -11.13 4.82
C MET A 55 5.87 -10.60 5.97
N ASP A 56 6.02 -9.28 6.08
CA ASP A 56 6.77 -8.65 7.18
C ASP A 56 6.13 -8.97 8.54
N ASP A 57 4.80 -8.96 8.64
CA ASP A 57 4.12 -9.25 9.91
C ASP A 57 4.21 -10.74 10.27
N VAL A 58 4.08 -11.66 9.30
CA VAL A 58 4.32 -13.10 9.54
C VAL A 58 5.74 -13.36 10.04
N ASN A 59 6.73 -12.62 9.53
CA ASN A 59 8.12 -12.75 9.95
C ASN A 59 8.43 -12.13 11.32
N LYS A 60 7.64 -11.16 11.80
CA LYS A 60 7.81 -10.57 13.15
C LYS A 60 7.28 -11.46 14.26
N ASP A 61 6.31 -12.33 13.95
CA ASP A 61 5.71 -13.28 14.89
C ASP A 61 6.48 -14.62 14.97
N SER A 62 7.60 -14.77 14.25
CA SER A 62 8.48 -15.96 14.28
C SER A 62 9.69 -15.78 15.18
#